data_AF-A0A7C1LY05-F1
#
_entry.id   AF-A0A7C1LY05-F1
#
_cell.length_a   1.000
_cell.length_b   1.000
_cell.length_c   1.000
_cell.angle_alpha   90.00
_cell.angle_beta   90.00
_cell.angle_gamma   90.00
#
_symmetry.space_group_name_H-M   'P 1'
#
loop_
_entity.id
_entity.type
_entity.pdbx_description
1 polymer ?
#
loop_
_entity_poly.entity_id
_entity_poly.type
_entity_poly.pdbx_seq_one_letter_code
_entity_poly.pdbx_strand_id
1 'polypeptide(L)'
;MSVWNYGIVAHEGPRFKIAEYLKGLAAVLLLLWLFKGPLKLEAYNDYLVYAVVGLIFAFELLSVGKWFGVTLSGIIFALAKASFWTSVFLFFGKWLGMSEALSGYAGTAFAYAVVLSIAGLLMAKFDEKRLDIKVENRAYEFDGADFGDVKLKGTGKAYPVKFGRKKVGWVVDGEVTVEAETPLGKITKRLLSPV
;
A
#
# COMPACT_ATOMS: atom_id res chain seq x y z
N MET A 1 -19.39 -31.45 6.56
CA MET A 1 -19.09 -30.80 5.27
C MET A 1 -18.98 -29.30 5.50
N SER A 2 -17.78 -28.80 5.75
CA SER A 2 -17.53 -27.36 5.91
C SER A 2 -16.84 -26.86 4.64
N VAL A 3 -17.60 -26.15 3.80
CA VAL A 3 -17.07 -25.51 2.59
C VAL A 3 -16.12 -24.40 3.03
N TRP A 4 -14.84 -24.54 2.69
CA TRP A 4 -13.80 -23.55 2.97
C TRP A 4 -13.89 -22.40 1.94
N ASN A 5 -14.92 -21.56 2.09
CA ASN A 5 -15.12 -20.37 1.25
C ASN A 5 -14.41 -19.18 1.90
N TYR A 6 -13.14 -18.94 1.56
CA TYR A 6 -12.47 -17.69 1.91
C TYR A 6 -12.42 -16.78 0.70
N GLY A 7 -13.41 -15.90 0.58
CA GLY A 7 -13.19 -14.64 -0.14
C GLY A 7 -12.03 -13.91 0.54
N ILE A 8 -11.17 -13.25 -0.23
CA ILE A 8 -10.09 -12.39 0.28
C ILE A 8 -10.74 -11.23 1.04
N VAL A 9 -11.21 -11.47 2.26
CA VAL A 9 -11.58 -10.40 3.18
C VAL A 9 -10.24 -9.92 3.71
N ALA A 10 -9.60 -9.07 2.92
CA ALA A 10 -8.58 -8.18 3.42
C ALA A 10 -9.22 -7.48 4.62
N HIS A 11 -8.88 -7.92 5.83
CA HIS A 11 -9.12 -7.13 7.03
C HIS A 11 -8.21 -5.91 6.93
N GLU A 12 -8.61 -4.97 6.07
CA GLU A 12 -8.07 -3.63 6.03
C GLU A 12 -8.51 -2.97 7.34
N GLY A 13 -7.56 -2.89 8.28
CA GLY A 13 -7.77 -2.16 9.52
C GLY A 13 -8.31 -0.75 9.25
N PRO A 14 -9.09 -0.16 10.17
CA PRO A 14 -9.78 1.11 9.96
C PRO A 14 -8.86 2.25 9.50
N ARG A 15 -7.58 2.22 9.90
CA ARG A 15 -6.54 3.16 9.43
C ARG A 15 -6.37 3.20 7.91
N PHE A 16 -6.48 2.06 7.22
CA PHE A 16 -6.28 1.98 5.78
C PHE A 16 -7.49 2.50 5.02
N LYS A 17 -8.69 2.25 5.54
CA LYS A 17 -9.93 2.87 5.03
C LYS A 17 -9.88 4.39 5.19
N ILE A 18 -9.42 4.88 6.34
CA ILE A 18 -9.21 6.33 6.56
C ILE A 18 -8.19 6.89 5.58
N ALA A 19 -7.08 6.20 5.33
CA ALA A 19 -6.09 6.62 4.33
C ALA A 19 -6.71 6.75 2.93
N GLU A 20 -7.55 5.81 2.53
CA GLU A 20 -8.26 5.87 1.24
C GLU A 20 -9.25 7.04 1.17
N TYR A 21 -10.01 7.30 2.23
CA TYR A 21 -10.88 8.48 2.29
C TYR A 21 -10.09 9.79 2.23
N LEU A 22 -8.95 9.88 2.94
CA LEU A 22 -8.08 11.06 2.88
C LEU A 22 -7.48 11.26 1.49
N LYS A 23 -7.16 10.18 0.78
CA LYS A 23 -6.72 10.25 -0.62
C LYS A 23 -7.83 10.76 -1.53
N GLY A 24 -9.07 10.31 -1.33
CA GLY A 24 -10.24 10.84 -2.03
C GLY A 24 -10.46 12.33 -1.75
N LEU A 25 -10.34 12.73 -0.48
CA LEU A 25 -10.45 14.14 -0.07
C LEU A 25 -9.34 15.01 -0.69
N ALA A 26 -8.10 14.51 -0.75
CA ALA A 26 -6.99 15.20 -1.39
C ALA A 26 -7.26 15.43 -2.89
N ALA A 27 -7.85 14.44 -3.58
CA ALA A 27 -8.24 14.57 -4.98
C ALA A 27 -9.34 15.63 -5.18
N VAL A 28 -10.35 15.66 -4.29
CA VAL A 28 -11.39 16.70 -4.31
C VAL A 28 -10.79 18.08 -4.09
N LEU A 29 -9.87 18.24 -3.13
CA LEU A 29 -9.20 19.52 -2.88
C LEU A 29 -8.31 19.96 -4.04
N LEU A 30 -7.63 19.02 -4.71
CA LEU A 30 -6.87 19.32 -5.92
C LEU A 30 -7.78 19.85 -7.04
N LEU A 31 -8.97 19.26 -7.22
CA LEU A 31 -9.96 19.77 -8.18
C LEU A 31 -10.44 21.16 -7.79
N LEU A 32 -10.82 21.39 -6.53
CA LEU A 32 -11.22 22.71 -6.04
C LEU A 32 -10.13 23.76 -6.26
N TRP A 33 -8.88 23.39 -6.01
CA TRP A 33 -7.73 24.26 -6.22
C TRP A 33 -7.46 24.55 -7.70
N LEU A 34 -7.61 23.57 -8.59
CA LEU A 34 -7.49 23.76 -10.03
C LEU A 34 -8.58 24.72 -10.56
N PHE A 35 -9.80 24.61 -10.04
CA PHE A 35 -10.94 25.45 -10.39
C PHE A 35 -11.13 26.66 -9.46
N LYS A 36 -10.09 27.09 -8.74
CA LYS A 36 -10.18 28.18 -7.75
C LYS A 36 -10.70 29.50 -8.31
N GLY A 37 -10.40 29.82 -9.57
CA GLY A 37 -10.85 31.05 -10.23
C GLY A 37 -12.39 31.09 -10.36
N PRO A 38 -13.01 30.14 -11.07
CA PRO A 38 -14.47 30.03 -11.15
C PRO A 38 -15.17 29.94 -9.80
N LEU A 39 -14.54 29.31 -8.81
CA LEU A 39 -15.06 29.13 -7.46
C LEU A 39 -14.83 30.35 -6.54
N LYS A 40 -14.13 31.39 -7.01
CA LYS A 40 -13.74 32.58 -6.23
C LYS A 40 -12.94 32.24 -4.96
N LEU A 41 -12.11 31.20 -5.03
CA LEU A 41 -11.26 30.70 -3.93
C LEU A 41 -9.82 31.24 -3.98
N GLU A 42 -9.54 32.23 -4.82
CA GLU A 42 -8.18 32.77 -5.02
C GLU A 42 -7.57 33.31 -3.72
N ALA A 43 -8.37 33.92 -2.85
CA ALA A 43 -7.93 34.41 -1.54
C ALA A 43 -7.41 33.28 -0.62
N TYR A 44 -7.79 32.03 -0.89
CA TYR A 44 -7.42 30.86 -0.10
C TYR A 44 -6.38 29.96 -0.78
N ASN A 45 -5.76 30.43 -1.87
CA ASN A 45 -4.85 29.64 -2.70
C ASN A 45 -3.76 28.94 -1.88
N ASP A 46 -3.03 29.69 -1.06
CA ASP A 46 -1.91 29.16 -0.28
C ASP A 46 -2.40 28.18 0.80
N TYR A 47 -3.54 28.44 1.44
CA TYR A 47 -4.16 27.52 2.39
C TYR A 47 -4.58 26.20 1.76
N LEU A 48 -5.13 26.24 0.53
CA LEU A 48 -5.46 25.03 -0.23
C LEU A 48 -4.21 24.22 -0.55
N VAL A 49 -3.12 24.88 -0.93
CA VAL A 49 -1.83 24.23 -1.18
C VAL A 49 -1.32 23.54 0.10
N TYR A 50 -1.30 24.24 1.24
CA TYR A 50 -0.91 23.63 2.51
C TYR A 50 -1.80 22.44 2.90
N ALA A 51 -3.11 22.54 2.68
CA ALA A 51 -4.04 21.45 2.96
C ALA A 51 -3.77 20.21 2.10
N VAL A 52 -3.52 20.41 0.79
CA VAL A 52 -3.14 19.31 -0.12
C VAL A 52 -1.84 18.66 0.33
N VAL A 53 -0.81 19.45 0.63
CA VAL A 53 0.48 18.93 1.12
C VAL A 53 0.29 18.15 2.42
N GLY A 54 -0.44 18.69 3.39
CA GLY A 54 -0.74 18.03 4.65
C GLY A 54 -1.46 16.68 4.46
N LEU A 55 -2.44 16.64 3.54
CA LEU A 55 -3.15 15.40 3.22
C LEU A 55 -2.26 14.36 2.55
N ILE A 56 -1.36 14.78 1.65
CA ILE A 56 -0.37 13.89 1.02
C ILE A 56 0.45 13.16 2.09
N PHE A 57 0.99 13.89 3.06
CA PHE A 57 1.74 13.29 4.16
C PHE A 57 0.85 12.39 5.04
N ALA A 58 -0.36 12.84 5.37
CA ALA A 58 -1.27 12.10 6.23
C ALA A 58 -1.64 10.72 5.64
N PHE A 59 -2.07 10.67 4.37
CA PHE A 59 -2.49 9.40 3.78
C PHE A 59 -1.30 8.47 3.49
N GLU A 60 -0.14 8.99 3.10
CA GLU A 60 1.05 8.15 2.88
C GLU A 60 1.52 7.52 4.21
N LEU A 61 1.54 8.28 5.30
CA LEU A 61 1.88 7.76 6.63
C LEU A 61 0.87 6.74 7.15
N LEU A 62 -0.43 6.99 6.99
CA LEU A 62 -1.47 6.05 7.40
C LEU A 62 -1.46 4.75 6.58
N SER A 63 -0.95 4.81 5.35
CA SER A 63 -0.80 3.65 4.46
C SER A 63 0.40 2.78 4.81
N VAL A 64 1.28 3.22 5.73
CA VAL A 64 2.46 2.46 6.15
C VAL A 64 2.04 1.09 6.72
N GLY A 65 2.69 0.05 6.22
CA GLY A 65 2.49 -1.30 6.73
C GLY A 65 1.20 -1.99 6.30
N LYS A 66 0.59 -1.56 5.18
CA LYS A 66 -0.53 -2.28 4.53
C LYS A 66 -0.19 -3.76 4.29
N TRP A 67 1.07 -4.03 3.92
CA TRP A 67 1.54 -5.37 3.57
C TRP A 67 2.30 -6.06 4.71
N PHE A 68 3.40 -5.46 5.18
CA PHE A 68 4.35 -6.08 6.12
C PHE A 68 4.38 -5.43 7.51
N GLY A 69 3.28 -4.81 7.96
CA GLY A 69 3.25 -4.12 9.26
C GLY A 69 4.07 -2.81 9.27
N VAL A 70 4.00 -2.07 10.38
CA VAL A 70 4.66 -0.76 10.48
C VAL A 70 6.13 -0.96 10.84
N THR A 71 7.03 -0.61 9.93
CA THR A 71 8.49 -0.65 10.13
C THR A 71 9.07 0.76 10.07
N LEU A 72 10.27 0.95 10.63
CA LEU A 72 10.93 2.26 10.60
C LEU A 72 11.33 2.63 9.16
N SER A 73 11.85 1.68 8.37
CA SER A 73 12.09 1.89 6.94
C SER A 73 10.80 2.25 6.21
N GLY A 74 9.67 1.60 6.53
CA GLY A 74 8.37 1.88 5.92
C GLY A 74 7.88 3.30 6.17
N ILE A 75 8.07 3.83 7.39
CA ILE A 75 7.77 5.23 7.73
C ILE A 75 8.67 6.18 6.91
N ILE A 76 9.97 5.91 6.87
CA ILE A 76 10.93 6.73 6.12
C ILE A 76 10.58 6.76 4.63
N PHE A 77 10.25 5.61 4.04
CA PHE A 77 9.83 5.52 2.64
C PHE A 77 8.50 6.23 2.37
N ALA A 78 7.54 6.18 3.29
CA ALA A 78 6.29 6.93 3.16
C ALA A 78 6.54 8.44 3.18
N LEU A 79 7.41 8.93 4.07
CA LEU A 79 7.84 10.33 4.07
C LEU A 79 8.55 10.70 2.77
N ALA A 80 9.47 9.86 2.28
CA ALA A 80 10.16 10.08 1.01
C ALA A 80 9.17 10.23 -0.16
N LYS A 81 8.18 9.34 -0.22
CA LYS A 81 7.14 9.35 -1.24
C LYS A 81 6.23 10.58 -1.13
N ALA A 82 5.85 10.97 0.09
CA ALA A 82 5.07 12.19 0.32
C ALA A 82 5.85 13.45 -0.10
N SER A 83 7.14 13.53 0.24
CA SER A 83 8.04 14.60 -0.21
C SER A 83 8.17 14.65 -1.73
N PHE A 84 8.24 13.50 -2.39
CA PHE A 84 8.29 13.42 -3.85
C PHE A 84 7.00 13.98 -4.49
N TRP A 85 5.83 13.52 -4.06
CA TRP A 85 4.56 14.02 -4.58
C TRP A 85 4.34 15.50 -4.29
N THR A 86 4.78 15.96 -3.12
CA THR A 86 4.77 17.39 -2.76
C THR A 86 5.65 18.19 -3.71
N SER A 87 6.86 17.72 -4.01
CA SER A 87 7.76 18.37 -4.96
C SER A 87 7.13 18.51 -6.35
N VAL A 88 6.55 17.43 -6.86
CA VAL A 88 5.85 17.42 -8.16
C VAL A 88 4.70 18.43 -8.14
N PHE A 89 3.86 18.39 -7.10
CA PHE A 89 2.73 19.29 -6.95
C PHE A 89 3.16 20.77 -6.92
N LEU A 90 4.17 21.12 -6.11
CA LEU A 90 4.67 22.49 -6.00
C LEU A 90 5.34 22.97 -7.31
N PHE A 91 6.07 22.09 -7.99
CA PHE A 91 6.74 22.40 -9.26
C PHE A 91 5.73 22.77 -10.35
N PHE A 92 4.71 21.94 -10.56
CA PHE A 92 3.64 22.23 -11.51
C PHE A 92 2.74 23.37 -11.03
N GLY A 93 2.59 23.53 -9.72
CA GLY A 93 1.72 24.56 -9.18
C GLY A 93 2.16 25.99 -9.44
N LYS A 94 3.46 26.22 -9.72
CA LYS A 94 3.96 27.49 -10.24
C LYS A 94 3.18 27.98 -11.48
N TRP A 95 2.81 27.05 -12.36
CA TRP A 95 2.12 27.35 -13.61
C TRP A 95 0.64 27.65 -13.41
N LEU A 96 0.11 27.34 -12.23
CA LEU A 96 -1.29 27.50 -11.85
C LEU A 96 -1.49 28.69 -10.89
N GLY A 97 -0.54 29.62 -10.81
CA GLY A 97 -0.63 30.83 -9.97
C GLY A 97 -0.44 30.55 -8.48
N MET A 98 0.41 29.59 -8.12
CA MET A 98 0.89 29.42 -6.74
C MET A 98 1.89 30.53 -6.37
N SER A 99 1.97 30.91 -5.10
CA SER A 99 2.95 31.91 -4.65
C SER A 99 4.40 31.44 -4.88
N GLU A 100 5.28 32.39 -5.19
CA GLU A 100 6.70 32.07 -5.48
C GLU A 100 7.38 31.39 -4.30
N ALA A 101 7.06 31.82 -3.07
CA ALA A 101 7.57 31.21 -1.84
C ALA A 101 7.25 29.72 -1.77
N LEU A 102 5.99 29.33 -2.05
CA LEU A 102 5.57 27.93 -2.04
C LEU A 102 6.19 27.11 -3.16
N SER A 103 6.21 27.65 -4.38
CA SER A 103 6.84 26.97 -5.52
C SER A 103 8.36 26.81 -5.36
N GLY A 104 9.02 27.71 -4.62
CA GLY A 104 10.44 27.66 -4.31
C GLY A 104 10.84 26.44 -3.46
N TYR A 105 9.93 25.90 -2.66
CA TYR A 105 10.17 24.70 -1.87
C TYR A 105 10.12 23.40 -2.67
N ALA A 106 9.72 23.44 -3.96
CA ALA A 106 9.65 22.24 -4.80
C ALA A 106 11.00 21.49 -4.87
N GLY A 107 12.10 22.23 -5.03
CA GLY A 107 13.46 21.66 -5.06
C GLY A 107 13.88 21.07 -3.71
N THR A 108 13.55 21.74 -2.60
CA THR A 108 13.82 21.24 -1.25
C THR A 108 13.03 19.96 -0.95
N ALA A 109 11.76 19.91 -1.33
CA ALA A 109 10.94 18.72 -1.18
C ALA A 109 11.49 17.54 -2.02
N PHE A 110 12.02 17.81 -3.22
CA PHE A 110 12.71 16.80 -4.02
C PHE A 110 13.96 16.28 -3.33
N ALA A 111 14.79 17.18 -2.80
CA ALA A 111 16.00 16.81 -2.07
C ALA A 111 15.68 15.94 -0.86
N TYR A 112 14.62 16.27 -0.10
CA TYR A 112 14.14 15.42 0.99
C TYR A 112 13.69 14.05 0.51
N ALA A 113 12.98 13.96 -0.61
CA ALA A 113 12.59 12.68 -1.18
C ALA A 113 13.81 11.79 -1.49
N VAL A 114 14.85 12.36 -2.10
CA VAL A 114 16.09 11.63 -2.42
C VAL A 114 16.81 11.18 -1.15
N VAL A 115 17.05 12.10 -0.21
CA VAL A 115 17.77 11.82 1.04
C VAL A 115 17.03 10.76 1.86
N LEU A 116 15.71 10.90 2.02
CA LEU A 116 14.89 9.94 2.75
C LEU A 116 14.83 8.59 2.05
N SER A 117 14.82 8.55 0.71
CA SER A 117 14.87 7.28 -0.02
C SER A 117 16.17 6.52 0.26
N ILE A 118 17.31 7.21 0.25
CA ILE A 118 18.61 6.62 0.60
C ILE A 118 18.61 6.14 2.05
N ALA A 119 18.13 6.97 2.98
CA ALA A 119 18.02 6.60 4.39
C ALA A 119 17.10 5.37 4.60
N GLY A 120 15.98 5.31 3.90
CA GLY A 120 15.04 4.18 3.93
C GLY A 120 15.70 2.88 3.45
N LEU A 121 16.48 2.94 2.37
CA LEU A 121 17.24 1.79 1.85
C LEU A 121 18.29 1.29 2.86
N LEU A 122 19.00 2.20 3.53
CA LEU A 122 19.97 1.84 4.56
C LEU A 122 19.29 1.18 5.77
N MET A 123 18.13 1.70 6.19
CA MET A 123 17.38 1.20 7.34
C MET A 123 16.66 -0.13 7.06
N ALA A 124 16.28 -0.40 5.81
CA ALA A 124 15.61 -1.64 5.43
C ALA A 124 16.43 -2.89 5.81
N LYS A 125 17.76 -2.82 5.73
CA LYS A 125 18.68 -3.91 6.13
C LYS A 125 18.58 -4.28 7.62
N PHE A 126 18.13 -3.36 8.46
CA PHE A 126 17.95 -3.60 9.89
C PHE A 126 16.56 -4.16 10.22
N ASP A 127 15.57 -3.87 9.38
CA ASP A 127 14.20 -4.36 9.58
C ASP A 127 14.08 -5.86 9.28
N GLU A 128 14.78 -6.40 8.27
CA GLU A 128 14.79 -7.84 7.94
C GLU A 128 15.11 -8.73 9.15
N LYS A 129 15.98 -8.28 10.06
CA LYS A 129 16.39 -9.05 11.25
C LYS A 129 15.30 -9.13 12.34
N ARG A 130 14.24 -8.34 12.25
CA ARG A 130 13.14 -8.28 13.25
C ARG A 130 11.83 -8.89 12.76
N LEU A 131 11.76 -9.36 11.52
CA LEU A 131 10.54 -9.90 10.95
C LEU A 131 10.39 -11.38 11.34
N ASP A 132 9.81 -11.64 12.51
CA ASP A 132 9.41 -12.99 12.94
C ASP A 132 8.26 -13.49 12.04
N ILE A 133 8.62 -14.12 10.93
CA ILE A 133 7.72 -14.96 10.15
C ILE A 133 7.56 -16.27 10.93
N LYS A 134 6.38 -16.48 11.50
CA LYS A 134 6.07 -17.67 12.26
C LYS A 134 4.97 -18.46 11.56
N VAL A 135 5.29 -19.70 11.19
CA VAL A 135 4.29 -20.69 10.78
C VAL A 135 3.65 -21.23 12.06
N GLU A 136 2.32 -21.17 12.18
CA GLU A 136 1.66 -21.77 13.35
C GLU A 136 1.61 -23.29 13.21
N ASN A 137 1.84 -24.01 14.32
CA ASN A 137 1.78 -25.48 14.34
C ASN A 137 0.36 -26.05 14.20
N ARG A 138 -0.68 -25.20 14.21
CA ARG A 138 -2.07 -25.65 14.06
C ARG A 138 -2.37 -25.84 12.57
N ALA A 139 -2.43 -27.11 12.16
CA ALA A 139 -2.89 -27.52 10.85
C ALA A 139 -4.41 -27.42 10.72
N TYR A 140 -4.87 -26.96 9.56
CA TYR A 140 -6.26 -27.00 9.13
C TYR A 140 -6.36 -27.92 7.91
N GLU A 141 -7.50 -28.57 7.71
CA GLU A 141 -7.73 -29.34 6.49
C GLU A 141 -7.86 -28.40 5.29
N PHE A 142 -7.12 -28.69 4.23
CA PHE A 142 -7.19 -28.02 2.94
C PHE A 142 -7.90 -28.92 1.95
N ASP A 143 -8.94 -28.40 1.28
CA ASP A 143 -9.72 -29.09 0.23
C ASP A 143 -9.95 -28.13 -0.96
N GLY A 144 -8.88 -27.46 -1.37
CA GLY A 144 -8.90 -26.45 -2.42
C GLY A 144 -9.23 -25.02 -1.96
N ALA A 145 -9.04 -24.07 -2.88
CA ALA A 145 -9.39 -22.66 -2.71
C ALA A 145 -9.68 -22.03 -4.08
N ASP A 146 -10.70 -21.17 -4.18
CA ASP A 146 -11.05 -20.45 -5.40
C ASP A 146 -10.76 -18.95 -5.21
N PHE A 147 -9.88 -18.40 -6.05
CA PHE A 147 -9.51 -16.98 -6.07
C PHE A 147 -10.00 -16.27 -7.35
N GLY A 148 -11.04 -16.79 -8.00
CA GLY A 148 -11.55 -16.27 -9.27
C GLY A 148 -10.80 -16.88 -10.44
N ASP A 149 -9.93 -16.09 -11.08
CA ASP A 149 -9.15 -16.51 -12.24
C ASP A 149 -8.09 -17.58 -11.91
N VAL A 150 -7.83 -17.80 -10.61
CA VAL A 150 -6.89 -18.81 -10.12
C VAL A 150 -7.59 -19.72 -9.11
N LYS A 151 -7.61 -21.02 -9.37
CA LYS A 151 -8.19 -22.06 -8.52
C LYS A 151 -7.11 -23.02 -8.05
N LEU A 152 -7.05 -23.28 -6.75
CA LEU A 152 -6.24 -24.32 -6.16
C LEU A 152 -7.13 -25.53 -5.93
N LYS A 153 -6.76 -26.68 -6.49
CA LYS A 153 -7.40 -27.97 -6.22
C LYS A 153 -6.41 -28.88 -5.53
N GLY A 154 -6.84 -29.61 -4.51
CA GLY A 154 -5.96 -30.50 -3.79
C GLY A 154 -6.41 -30.73 -2.37
N THR A 155 -5.78 -31.73 -1.74
CA THR A 155 -6.04 -32.11 -0.36
C THR A 155 -4.75 -32.09 0.44
N GLY A 156 -4.79 -31.57 1.67
CA GLY A 156 -3.61 -31.50 2.52
C GLY A 156 -3.85 -30.81 3.86
N LYS A 157 -2.76 -30.43 4.52
CA LYS A 157 -2.78 -29.64 5.75
C LYS A 157 -2.30 -28.22 5.46
N ALA A 158 -3.12 -27.22 5.78
CA ALA A 158 -2.76 -25.81 5.70
C ALA A 158 -2.34 -25.26 7.07
N TYR A 159 -1.15 -24.68 7.13
CA TYR A 159 -0.59 -24.02 8.31
C TYR A 159 -0.58 -22.50 8.09
N PRO A 160 -1.21 -21.68 8.95
CA PRO A 160 -1.27 -20.25 8.72
C PRO A 160 0.11 -19.62 8.97
N VAL A 161 0.57 -18.83 8.01
CA VAL A 161 1.77 -18.01 8.14
C VAL A 161 1.37 -16.68 8.76
N LYS A 162 1.96 -16.38 9.91
CA LYS A 162 1.79 -15.10 10.59
C LYS A 162 3.05 -14.27 10.49
N PHE A 163 2.82 -12.98 10.34
CA PHE A 163 3.82 -11.94 10.44
C PHE A 163 3.42 -11.05 11.62
N GLY A 164 4.12 -11.19 12.74
CA GLY A 164 3.68 -10.62 14.02
C GLY A 164 2.27 -11.12 14.39
N ARG A 165 1.30 -10.20 14.52
CA ARG A 165 -0.11 -10.54 14.83
C ARG A 165 -0.99 -10.75 13.59
N LYS A 166 -0.50 -10.42 12.39
CA LYS A 166 -1.29 -10.48 11.15
C LYS A 166 -1.03 -11.79 10.44
N LYS A 167 -2.08 -12.46 9.98
CA LYS A 167 -1.96 -13.63 9.10
C LYS A 167 -1.73 -13.15 7.67
N VAL A 168 -0.64 -13.61 7.06
CA VAL A 168 -0.17 -13.14 5.75
C VAL A 168 -0.30 -14.22 4.66
N GLY A 169 -0.45 -15.48 5.05
CA GLY A 169 -0.62 -16.56 4.10
C GLY A 169 -0.86 -17.91 4.78
N TRP A 170 -0.67 -18.95 3.99
CA TRP A 170 -0.75 -20.34 4.40
C TRP A 170 0.38 -21.11 3.74
N VAL A 171 0.96 -22.08 4.45
CA VAL A 171 1.78 -23.14 3.88
C VAL A 171 0.90 -24.36 3.77
N VAL A 172 0.78 -24.95 2.58
CA VAL A 172 0.03 -26.17 2.35
C VAL A 172 1.01 -27.32 2.22
N ASP A 173 0.91 -28.26 3.15
CA ASP A 173 1.57 -29.55 3.10
C ASP A 173 0.61 -30.59 2.52
N GLY A 174 0.77 -30.86 1.22
CA GLY A 174 -0.12 -31.72 0.45
C GLY A 174 0.02 -31.50 -1.05
N GLU A 175 -0.81 -32.19 -1.83
CA GLU A 175 -0.79 -32.03 -3.27
C GLU A 175 -1.69 -30.87 -3.69
N VAL A 176 -1.09 -29.86 -4.33
CA VAL A 176 -1.83 -28.69 -4.82
C VAL A 176 -1.67 -28.57 -6.33
N THR A 177 -2.77 -28.48 -7.05
CA THR A 177 -2.82 -28.15 -8.48
C THR A 177 -3.41 -26.77 -8.64
N VAL A 178 -2.64 -25.88 -9.27
CA VAL A 178 -3.09 -24.55 -9.67
C VAL A 178 -3.73 -24.66 -11.03
N GLU A 179 -4.97 -24.21 -11.16
CA GLU A 179 -5.65 -23.96 -12.43
C GLU A 179 -5.82 -22.44 -12.57
N ALA A 180 -5.20 -21.84 -13.58
CA ALA A 180 -5.36 -20.42 -13.87
C ALA A 180 -5.99 -20.23 -15.25
N GLU A 181 -6.98 -19.35 -15.34
CA GLU A 181 -7.61 -18.95 -16.60
C GLU A 181 -6.89 -17.70 -17.12
N THR A 182 -6.30 -17.78 -18.31
CA THR A 182 -5.56 -16.67 -18.92
C THR A 182 -6.14 -16.33 -20.30
N PRO A 183 -5.87 -15.14 -20.85
CA PRO A 183 -6.28 -14.79 -22.22
C PRO A 183 -5.77 -15.76 -23.30
N LEU A 184 -4.75 -16.56 -22.99
CA LEU A 184 -4.14 -17.56 -23.87
C LEU A 184 -4.69 -18.98 -23.64
N GLY A 185 -5.62 -19.15 -22.69
CA GLY A 185 -6.23 -20.44 -22.33
C GLY A 185 -6.00 -20.84 -20.87
N LYS A 186 -6.45 -22.05 -20.53
CA LYS A 186 -6.35 -22.61 -19.18
C LYS A 186 -4.97 -23.22 -18.94
N ILE A 187 -4.26 -22.74 -17.93
CA ILE A 187 -2.97 -23.27 -17.48
C ILE A 187 -3.18 -24.09 -16.22
N THR A 188 -2.75 -25.35 -16.23
CA THR A 188 -2.78 -26.23 -15.06
C THR A 188 -1.38 -26.64 -14.68
N LYS A 189 -0.98 -26.40 -13.42
CA LYS A 189 0.34 -26.81 -12.91
C LYS A 189 0.23 -27.42 -11.52
N ARG A 190 0.78 -28.61 -11.36
CA ARG A 190 0.94 -29.26 -10.05
C ARG A 190 2.14 -28.63 -9.34
N LEU A 191 1.93 -28.23 -8.09
CA LEU A 191 2.96 -27.72 -7.21
C LEU A 191 3.44 -28.86 -6.30
N LEU A 192 4.73 -28.88 -6.03
CA LEU A 192 5.35 -29.86 -5.13
C LEU A 192 5.24 -29.36 -3.69
N SER A 193 4.84 -30.23 -2.77
CA SER A 193 4.76 -29.90 -1.33
C SER A 193 6.16 -29.60 -0.76
N PRO A 194 6.29 -28.67 0.22
CA PRO A 194 5.26 -27.74 0.71
C PRO A 194 5.15 -26.49 -0.18
N VAL A 195 3.92 -25.96 -0.29
CA VAL A 195 3.54 -24.81 -1.14
C VAL A 195 3.14 -23.61 -0.32
#